data_AF-A0AAU2SCZ3-F1
#
_entry.id   AF-A0AAU2SCZ3-F1
#
_cell.length_a   1.000
_cell.length_b   1.000
_cell.length_c   1.000
_cell.angle_alpha   90.00
_cell.angle_beta   90.00
_cell.angle_gamma   90.00
#
_symmetry.space_group_name_H-M   'P 1'
#
loop_
_entity.id
_entity.type
_entity.pdbx_description
1 polymer ?
#
loop_
_entity_poly.entity_id
_entity_poly.type
_entity_poly.pdbx_seq_one_letter_code
_entity_poly.pdbx_strand_id
1 'polypeptide(L)' 'MSEESVPQQGAGPTGQPKGLLQQMEELMASLNADLSALDADLQSAGRSADDAEGR' A
#
# COMPACT_ATOMS: atom_id res chain seq x y z
N MET A 1 -13.58 32.20 3.12
CA MET A 1 -12.91 31.16 3.92
C MET A 1 -13.38 29.85 3.34
N SER A 2 -12.53 29.16 2.58
CA SER A 2 -12.90 27.92 1.89
C SER A 2 -12.95 26.80 2.93
N GLU A 3 -14.16 26.44 3.34
CA GLU A 3 -14.41 25.27 4.18
C GLU A 3 -14.14 24.02 3.32
N GLU A 4 -12.93 23.47 3.45
CA GLU A 4 -12.61 22.13 2.95
C GLU A 4 -13.54 21.13 3.65
N SER A 5 -14.56 20.67 2.93
CA SER A 5 -15.48 19.64 3.38
C SER A 5 -14.74 18.30 3.42
N VAL A 6 -14.04 18.04 4.51
CA VAL A 6 -13.60 16.68 4.85
C VAL A 6 -14.86 15.83 5.07
N PRO A 7 -15.02 14.69 4.36
CA PRO A 7 -16.16 13.83 4.56
C PRO A 7 -16.13 13.28 6.00
N GLN A 8 -17.01 13.79 6.85
CA GLN A 8 -17.27 13.26 8.19
C GLN A 8 -17.95 11.89 8.05
N GLN A 9 -17.14 10.84 7.89
CA GLN A 9 -17.61 9.47 7.91
C GLN A 9 -17.86 9.06 9.38
N GLY A 10 -19.13 9.10 9.78
CA GLY A 10 -19.73 8.18 10.76
C GLY A 10 -19.43 8.39 12.25
N ALA A 11 -20.16 9.26 12.94
CA ALA A 11 -20.17 9.24 14.41
C ALA A 11 -20.98 8.02 14.94
N GLY A 12 -20.29 6.93 15.27
CA GLY A 12 -20.83 5.80 16.02
C GLY A 12 -19.71 5.10 16.82
N PRO A 13 -20.01 4.43 17.95
CA PRO A 13 -19.00 3.79 18.81
C PRO A 13 -18.24 2.62 18.14
N THR A 14 -18.61 2.26 16.91
CA THR A 14 -17.95 1.27 16.05
C THR A 14 -17.45 1.86 14.73
N GLY A 15 -17.38 3.19 14.62
CA GLY A 15 -17.17 3.87 13.34
C GLY A 15 -16.37 5.16 13.43
N GLN A 16 -15.49 5.35 14.42
CA GLN A 16 -14.61 6.51 14.42
C GLN A 16 -13.92 6.63 13.05
N PRO A 17 -14.01 7.79 12.36
CA PRO A 17 -13.30 7.98 11.10
C PRO A 17 -11.84 7.67 11.40
N LYS A 18 -11.24 6.75 10.62
CA LYS A 18 -9.84 6.35 10.83
C LYS A 18 -9.03 7.62 11.02
N GLY A 19 -8.32 7.70 12.14
CA GLY A 19 -7.48 8.87 12.39
C GLY A 19 -6.53 9.04 11.20
N LEU A 20 -6.21 10.28 10.82
CA LEU A 20 -5.34 10.55 9.67
C LEU A 20 -4.05 9.72 9.71
N LEU A 21 -3.48 9.51 10.91
CA LEU A 21 -2.32 8.66 11.12
C LEU A 21 -2.59 7.19 10.74
N GLN A 22 -3.72 6.62 11.16
CA GLN A 22 -4.11 5.25 10.82
C GLN A 22 -4.33 5.09 9.29
N GLN A 23 -4.92 6.10 8.65
CA GLN A 23 -5.05 6.10 7.19
C GLN A 23 -3.68 6.16 6.49
N MET A 24 -2.74 6.93 7.02
CA MET A 24 -1.36 7.00 6.52
C MET A 24 -0.61 5.68 6.72
N GLU A 25 -0.79 5.01 7.86
CA GLU A 25 -0.20 3.70 8.14
C GLU A 25 -0.72 2.63 7.18
N GLU A 26 -2.02 2.60 6.91
CA GLU A 26 -2.61 1.67 5.94
C GLU A 26 -2.11 1.92 4.52
N LEU A 27 -1.99 3.19 4.12
CA LEU A 27 -1.43 3.56 2.83
C LEU A 27 0.05 3.15 2.71
N MET A 28 0.85 3.40 3.75
CA MET A 28 2.24 2.96 3.79
C MET A 28 2.35 1.43 3.71
N ALA A 29 1.46 0.71 4.39
CA ALA A 29 1.44 -0.76 4.36
C ALA A 29 1.07 -1.30 2.97
N SER A 30 0.08 -0.70 2.28
CA SER A 30 -0.27 -1.11 0.91
C SER A 30 0.87 -0.85 -0.06
N LEU A 31 1.50 0.33 0.03
CA LEU A 31 2.65 0.67 -0.80
C LEU A 31 3.83 -0.27 -0.56
N ASN A 32 4.10 -0.63 0.71
CA ASN A 32 5.18 -1.55 1.04
C ASN A 32 4.90 -2.98 0.52
N ALA A 33 3.64 -3.42 0.56
CA ALA A 33 3.25 -4.72 -0.01
C ALA A 33 3.45 -4.74 -1.54
N ASP A 34 3.05 -3.66 -2.23
CA ASP A 34 3.22 -3.53 -3.68
C ASP A 34 4.71 -3.52 -4.08
N LEU A 35 5.55 -2.81 -3.32
CA LEU A 35 7.00 -2.79 -3.53
C LEU A 35 7.64 -4.16 -3.29
N SER A 36 7.22 -4.87 -2.23
CA SER A 36 7.71 -6.23 -1.96
C SER A 36 7.30 -7.23 -3.03
N ALA A 37 6.10 -7.07 -3.62
CA ALA A 37 5.65 -7.91 -4.72
C ALA A 37 6.45 -7.63 -6.01
N LEU A 38 6.73 -6.36 -6.29
CA LEU A 38 7.56 -5.97 -7.43
C LEU A 38 9.00 -6.49 -7.28
N ASP A 39 9.60 -6.39 -6.09
CA ASP A 39 10.94 -6.94 -5.83
C ASP A 39 11.00 -8.45 -6.06
N ALA A 40 9.99 -9.20 -5.59
CA ALA A 40 9.89 -10.63 -5.84
C ALA A 40 9.74 -10.97 -7.34
N ASP A 41 8.98 -10.17 -8.08
CA ASP A 41 8.81 -10.34 -9.53
C ASP A 41 10.14 -10.08 -10.28
N LEU A 42 10.86 -9.02 -9.92
CA LEU A 42 12.18 -8.73 -10.49
C LEU A 42 13.21 -9.83 -10.18
N GLN A 43 13.22 -10.36 -8.96
CA GLN A 43 14.08 -11.49 -8.59
C GLN A 43 13.72 -12.75 -9.39
N SER A 44 12.43 -13.04 -9.56
CA SER A 44 11.93 -14.16 -10.36
C SER A 44 12.33 -14.04 -11.83
N ALA A 45 12.16 -12.85 -12.41
CA ALA A 45 12.53 -12.56 -13.79
C ALA A 45 14.05 -12.69 -14.01
N GLY A 46 14.87 -12.13 -13.11
CA GLY A 46 16.33 -12.25 -13.17
C GLY A 46 16.80 -13.69 -13.05
N ARG A 47 16.22 -14.47 -12.14
CA ARG A 47 16.58 -15.88 -11.92
C ARG A 47 16.19 -16.77 -13.10
N SER A 48 15.10 -16.44 -13.80
CA SER A 48 14.70 -17.12 -15.04
C SER A 48 15.65 -16.81 -16.21
N ALA A 49 16.26 -15.62 -16.23
CA ALA A 49 17.26 -15.26 -17.22
C ALA A 49 18.60 -15.97 -16.97
N ASP A 50 19.05 -16.05 -15.70
CA ASP A 50 20.26 -16.79 -15.31
C ASP A 50 20.14 -18.31 -15.59
N ASP A 51 18.98 -18.92 -15.33
CA ASP A 51 18.74 -20.35 -15.60
C ASP A 51 18.72 -20.67 -17.11
N ALA A 52 18.30 -19.70 -17.94
CA ALA A 52 18.27 -19.83 -19.40
C ALA A 52 19.64 -19.64 -20.06
N GLU A 53 20.55 -18.87 -19.46
CA GLU A 53 21.90 -18.62 -19.98
C GLU A 53 22.92 -19.71 -19.53
N GLY A 54 22.62 -20.42 -18.44
CA GLY A 54 23.44 -21.52 -17.90
C GLY A 54 23.22 -22.90 -18.55
N ARG A 55 22.37 -23.02 -19.57
CA ARG A 55 21.99 -24.30 -20.20
C ARG A 55 22.44 -24.42 -21.65
#